data_AF-A0A127V940-F1
#
_entry.id   AF-A0A127V940-F1
#
_cell.length_a   1.000
_cell.length_b   1.000
_cell.length_c   1.000
_cell.angle_alpha   90.00
_cell.angle_beta   90.00
_cell.angle_gamma   90.00
#
_symmetry.space_group_name_H-M   'P 1'
#
loop_
_entity.id
_entity.type
_entity.pdbx_description
1 polymer ?
#
loop_
_entity_poly.entity_id
_entity_poly.type
_entity_poly.pdbx_seq_one_letter_code
_entity_poly.pdbx_strand_id
1 'polypeptide(L)'
;MRLTIILAVKFFLMVLNVNAQQTYTVPDQKTTNLPNLSIGDQLPHFSINKLINANKKTALTTEFKDQLLIVDFWATNCSGCVAALPKMDALQKKFGPKIKILPVTYEKEANVLVFWKNNKYTKNLSLPSVVEDKIFATYFKHRSIPHEVWIYRGKVIAITSSDFVDADNIQMVLNGQQVSWPVKNDFDVFDATKQFLFTPDPNQVDTSSTFMKYTAISDYKAGVNAEGLGGSGIIRDSRKKIIRAFFLNYPIYNAYQINWNYLIKPADLVRPSSTLMPNQIIWEVLDKSRYIFTEGKGALQNWLTRNGICYESVNPDTGQTDIIIHKSIIADLDRLLGLHARWERIKENVLVLVRNDKNILLKSKKTLTGEYDDHLIVKGSLHQFRDLPLNSLITQMNRQADNPYVFDETDYTNKLDMDLNFSSWTDIAGIKKALKPYGLDLKEEERLVDKFVFTEIDGGALADHRAISEANAKREAQKDMKGPLPEENNFFLLTNKKRPGVVTLPSGLQYKIIHQGKGKKPGLTDKVSVNYTGALVNGKIFDSSLEKGLPYIVNVDKTIQGWTEALQLMPVGSKWMIYVPAALAYGGRSNSGQIPPNSTLIFEIELLQIIK
;
A
#
# COMPACT_ATOMS: atom_id res chain seq x y z
N MET A 1 -23.98 9.39 -43.76
CA MET A 1 -22.83 9.78 -44.59
C MET A 1 -21.96 10.73 -43.77
N ARG A 2 -20.85 10.20 -43.22
CA ARG A 2 -19.58 10.83 -42.79
C ARG A 2 -19.57 12.03 -41.80
N LEU A 3 -18.66 11.86 -40.81
CA LEU A 3 -17.98 12.85 -39.95
C LEU A 3 -18.69 13.39 -38.70
N THR A 4 -18.68 12.63 -37.58
CA THR A 4 -18.53 13.20 -36.22
C THR A 4 -18.16 12.10 -35.19
N ILE A 5 -16.98 11.48 -35.33
CA ILE A 5 -16.43 10.56 -34.31
C ILE A 5 -14.91 10.80 -34.20
N ILE A 6 -14.47 11.97 -33.73
CA ILE A 6 -13.10 12.17 -33.20
C ILE A 6 -13.12 13.37 -32.23
N LEU A 7 -13.77 13.26 -31.06
CA LEU A 7 -13.59 14.24 -29.96
C LEU A 7 -14.19 13.72 -28.64
N ALA A 8 -13.70 12.57 -28.15
CA ALA A 8 -14.11 12.01 -26.86
C ALA A 8 -12.95 11.34 -26.09
N VAL A 9 -11.70 11.77 -26.31
CA VAL A 9 -10.50 11.12 -25.72
C VAL A 9 -9.60 12.11 -24.94
N LYS A 10 -10.09 13.30 -24.54
CA LYS A 10 -9.24 14.31 -23.87
C LYS A 10 -9.80 14.92 -22.59
N PHE A 11 -10.52 14.15 -21.78
CA PHE A 11 -10.96 14.61 -20.45
C PHE A 11 -10.83 13.53 -19.36
N PHE A 12 -9.73 12.78 -19.39
CA PHE A 12 -9.43 11.73 -18.41
C PHE A 12 -7.98 11.87 -17.93
N LEU A 13 -7.67 12.94 -17.18
CA LEU A 13 -6.35 13.13 -16.56
C LEU A 13 -6.40 14.26 -15.52
N MET A 14 -7.25 14.13 -14.50
CA MET A 14 -7.13 15.05 -13.37
C MET A 14 -7.78 14.54 -12.08
N VAL A 15 -7.20 13.49 -11.49
CA VAL A 15 -6.88 13.39 -10.06
C VAL A 15 -5.85 12.29 -9.97
N LEU A 16 -4.61 12.67 -10.24
CA LEU A 16 -3.48 11.83 -9.97
C LEU A 16 -2.42 12.78 -9.46
N ASN A 17 -2.03 12.67 -8.20
CA ASN A 17 -0.63 12.90 -7.90
C ASN A 17 0.10 11.71 -8.54
N VAL A 18 0.26 11.81 -9.87
CA VAL A 18 1.08 10.91 -10.66
C VAL A 18 2.51 11.17 -10.19
N ASN A 19 3.00 10.36 -9.26
CA ASN A 19 4.43 10.11 -9.23
C ASN A 19 4.72 9.18 -10.41
N ALA A 20 4.71 9.74 -11.61
CA ALA A 20 5.29 9.10 -12.77
C ALA A 20 6.79 9.05 -12.47
N GLN A 21 7.37 7.86 -12.42
CA GLN A 21 8.69 7.76 -13.02
C GLN A 21 8.51 8.16 -14.46
N GLN A 22 9.04 9.33 -14.80
CA GLN A 22 9.04 9.78 -16.17
C GLN A 22 9.90 8.79 -16.95
N THR A 23 9.39 8.28 -18.06
CA THR A 23 10.24 7.67 -19.07
C THR A 23 11.10 8.78 -19.64
N TYR A 24 12.39 8.76 -19.31
CA TYR A 24 13.34 9.69 -19.87
C TYR A 24 13.70 9.17 -21.26
N THR A 25 13.25 9.87 -22.29
CA THR A 25 14.06 9.95 -23.50
C THR A 25 15.27 10.79 -23.13
N VAL A 26 16.37 10.13 -22.77
CA VAL A 26 17.69 10.74 -22.86
C VAL A 26 17.76 11.31 -24.28
N PRO A 27 17.91 12.63 -24.48
CA PRO A 27 18.11 13.17 -25.81
C PRO A 27 19.25 12.37 -26.42
N ASP A 28 19.05 11.80 -27.62
CA ASP A 28 20.05 10.97 -28.29
C ASP A 28 21.39 11.72 -28.27
N GLN A 29 22.24 11.40 -27.29
CA GLN A 29 23.51 12.07 -27.08
C GLN A 29 24.44 11.45 -28.10
N LYS A 30 24.25 11.85 -29.36
CA LYS A 30 25.33 11.80 -30.33
C LYS A 30 26.53 12.48 -29.66
N THR A 31 27.63 11.74 -29.58
CA THR A 31 28.98 12.19 -29.15
C THR A 31 29.31 12.07 -27.65
N THR A 32 29.62 10.86 -27.18
CA THR A 32 30.89 10.53 -26.50
C THR A 32 31.15 9.02 -26.64
N ASN A 33 32.35 8.60 -27.06
CA ASN A 33 32.75 7.18 -27.20
C ASN A 33 33.02 6.50 -25.83
N LEU A 34 32.31 6.89 -24.77
CA LEU A 34 32.56 6.35 -23.43
C LEU A 34 31.80 5.02 -23.23
N PRO A 35 32.42 4.03 -22.59
CA PRO A 35 31.78 2.74 -22.31
C PRO A 35 30.68 2.88 -21.25
N ASN A 36 29.68 2.00 -21.30
CA ASN A 36 28.75 1.80 -20.19
C ASN A 36 29.38 0.85 -19.16
N LEU A 37 29.51 1.28 -17.91
CA LEU A 37 30.09 0.53 -16.81
C LEU A 37 29.03 -0.34 -16.14
N SER A 38 29.44 -1.55 -15.77
CA SER A 38 28.65 -2.56 -15.07
C SER A 38 29.23 -2.83 -13.68
N ILE A 39 28.48 -3.56 -12.85
CA ILE A 39 28.98 -4.07 -11.57
C ILE A 39 30.23 -4.91 -11.84
N GLY A 40 31.32 -4.59 -11.14
CA GLY A 40 32.62 -5.19 -11.38
C GLY A 40 33.64 -4.24 -12.02
N ASP A 41 33.18 -3.25 -12.76
CA ASP A 41 34.06 -2.36 -13.50
C ASP A 41 34.72 -1.32 -12.58
N GLN A 42 35.88 -0.83 -13.02
CA GLN A 42 36.57 0.28 -12.36
C GLN A 42 36.01 1.61 -12.85
N LEU A 43 35.74 2.53 -11.93
CA LEU A 43 35.37 3.90 -12.26
C LEU A 43 36.59 4.62 -12.87
N PRO A 44 36.49 5.12 -14.12
CA PRO A 44 37.59 5.83 -14.74
C PRO A 44 37.94 7.13 -14.02
N HIS A 45 39.17 7.59 -14.22
CA HIS A 45 39.62 8.87 -13.70
C HIS A 45 39.14 10.00 -14.61
N PHE A 46 38.27 10.87 -14.11
CA PHE A 46 37.81 12.05 -14.85
C PHE A 46 37.49 13.22 -13.91
N SER A 47 37.41 14.41 -14.50
CA SER A 47 36.99 15.64 -13.81
C SER A 47 35.47 15.74 -13.76
N ILE A 48 34.94 15.85 -12.56
CA ILE A 48 33.58 16.27 -12.28
C ILE A 48 33.57 17.79 -12.34
N ASN A 49 32.74 18.34 -13.22
CA ASN A 49 32.58 19.78 -13.40
C ASN A 49 31.20 20.20 -12.89
N LYS A 50 30.98 21.52 -12.73
CA LYS A 50 29.66 22.09 -12.39
C LYS A 50 29.11 21.55 -11.06
N LEU A 51 29.97 21.45 -10.05
CA LEU A 51 29.55 21.19 -8.68
C LEU A 51 28.93 22.43 -8.05
N ILE A 52 27.71 22.26 -7.53
CA ILE A 52 27.02 23.22 -6.66
C ILE A 52 27.00 22.70 -5.22
N ASN A 53 26.73 23.59 -4.26
CA ASN A 53 26.68 23.26 -2.82
C ASN A 53 27.96 22.58 -2.30
N ALA A 54 29.11 22.90 -2.90
CA ALA A 54 30.43 22.40 -2.56
C ALA A 54 31.43 23.56 -2.47
N ASN A 55 32.52 23.37 -1.74
CA ASN A 55 33.59 24.37 -1.60
C ASN A 55 34.34 24.64 -2.92
N LYS A 56 34.21 23.73 -3.89
CA LYS A 56 34.84 23.82 -5.22
C LYS A 56 33.80 23.53 -6.29
N LYS A 57 33.95 24.14 -7.47
CA LYS A 57 33.11 23.89 -8.65
C LYS A 57 33.52 22.66 -9.45
N THR A 58 34.66 22.06 -9.12
CA THR A 58 35.21 20.87 -9.77
C THR A 58 35.79 19.91 -8.73
N ALA A 59 35.84 18.62 -9.07
CA ALA A 59 36.49 17.55 -8.30
C ALA A 59 36.99 16.45 -9.24
N LEU A 60 37.98 15.66 -8.83
CA LEU A 60 38.40 14.44 -9.54
C LEU A 60 37.74 13.22 -8.92
N THR A 61 37.35 12.23 -9.74
CA THR A 61 36.81 10.97 -9.21
C THR A 61 37.77 10.24 -8.27
N THR A 62 39.08 10.44 -8.43
CA THR A 62 40.12 9.90 -7.55
C THR A 62 40.09 10.47 -6.14
N GLU A 63 39.46 11.64 -5.91
CA GLU A 63 39.28 12.20 -4.57
C GLU A 63 38.36 11.34 -3.69
N PHE A 64 37.54 10.47 -4.29
CA PHE A 64 36.59 9.60 -3.60
C PHE A 64 37.05 8.15 -3.51
N LYS A 65 38.26 7.81 -3.96
CA LYS A 65 38.72 6.41 -4.09
C LYS A 65 38.68 5.61 -2.78
N ASP A 66 38.91 6.28 -1.65
CA ASP A 66 38.95 5.67 -0.31
C ASP A 66 37.60 5.79 0.43
N GLN A 67 36.60 6.39 -0.23
CA GLN A 67 35.24 6.57 0.29
C GLN A 67 34.30 5.60 -0.42
N LEU A 68 33.16 5.32 0.23
CA LEU A 68 32.00 4.81 -0.50
C LEU A 68 31.33 5.97 -1.24
N LEU A 69 31.49 6.01 -2.56
CA LEU A 69 30.82 6.96 -3.43
C LEU A 69 29.47 6.39 -3.87
N ILE A 70 28.40 7.14 -3.61
CA ILE A 70 27.05 6.85 -4.08
C ILE A 70 26.66 7.97 -5.04
N VAL A 71 26.54 7.63 -6.32
CA VAL A 71 26.07 8.54 -7.38
C VAL A 71 24.55 8.40 -7.47
N ASP A 72 23.83 9.48 -7.20
CA ASP A 72 22.36 9.54 -7.14
C ASP A 72 21.82 10.34 -8.33
N PHE A 73 21.28 9.66 -9.35
CA PHE A 73 20.70 10.36 -10.51
C PHE A 73 19.31 10.87 -10.19
N TRP A 74 19.10 12.19 -10.34
CA TRP A 74 17.85 12.87 -9.97
C TRP A 74 17.46 13.98 -10.95
N ALA A 75 16.21 14.44 -10.85
CA ALA A 75 15.70 15.61 -11.57
C ALA A 75 14.65 16.36 -10.74
N THR A 76 14.46 17.65 -11.00
CA THR A 76 13.50 18.54 -10.31
C THR A 76 12.05 18.06 -10.47
N ASN A 77 11.76 17.37 -11.58
CA ASN A 77 10.46 16.78 -11.88
C ASN A 77 10.30 15.33 -11.39
N CYS A 78 11.33 14.75 -10.76
CA CYS A 78 11.26 13.44 -10.10
C CYS A 78 10.94 13.63 -8.62
N SER A 79 9.67 13.56 -8.26
CA SER A 79 9.20 13.69 -6.87
C SER A 79 9.83 12.66 -5.92
N GLY A 80 10.00 11.41 -6.37
CA GLY A 80 10.64 10.34 -5.59
C GLY A 80 12.10 10.65 -5.25
N CYS A 81 12.86 11.14 -6.24
CA CYS A 81 14.24 11.56 -6.07
C CYS A 81 14.34 12.75 -5.11
N VAL A 82 13.53 13.80 -5.33
CA VAL A 82 13.52 15.01 -4.50
C VAL A 82 13.16 14.70 -3.04
N ALA A 83 12.20 13.79 -2.82
CA ALA A 83 11.81 13.36 -1.48
C ALA A 83 12.90 12.53 -0.77
N ALA A 84 13.82 11.91 -1.51
CA ALA A 84 14.92 11.13 -0.96
C ALA A 84 16.11 12.00 -0.52
N LEU A 85 16.31 13.18 -1.11
CA LEU A 85 17.47 14.06 -0.82
C LEU A 85 17.68 14.38 0.67
N PRO A 86 16.65 14.65 1.51
CA PRO A 86 16.85 14.83 2.94
C PRO A 86 17.42 13.59 3.65
N LYS A 87 16.98 12.39 3.26
CA LYS A 87 17.53 11.11 3.76
C LYS A 87 19.00 10.99 3.37
N MET A 88 19.35 11.32 2.13
CA MET A 88 20.72 11.29 1.63
C MET A 88 21.64 12.25 2.40
N ASP A 89 21.18 13.49 2.65
CA ASP A 89 21.94 14.49 3.41
C ASP A 89 22.17 14.02 4.86
N ALA A 90 21.15 13.42 5.49
CA ALA A 90 21.25 12.84 6.82
C ALA A 90 22.25 11.67 6.88
N LEU A 91 22.25 10.78 5.87
CA LEU A 91 23.20 9.68 5.77
C LEU A 91 24.63 10.19 5.56
N GLN A 92 24.85 11.17 4.67
CA GLN A 92 26.17 11.77 4.48
C GLN A 92 26.69 12.40 5.78
N LYS A 93 25.84 13.10 6.53
CA LYS A 93 26.20 13.65 7.84
C LYS A 93 26.53 12.56 8.87
N LYS A 94 25.75 11.47 8.89
CA LYS A 94 25.93 10.35 9.82
C LYS A 94 27.26 9.61 9.62
N PHE A 95 27.61 9.30 8.37
CA PHE A 95 28.82 8.53 8.05
C PHE A 95 30.05 9.41 7.78
N GLY A 96 29.84 10.72 7.62
CA GLY A 96 30.88 11.72 7.50
C GLY A 96 31.86 11.40 6.36
N PRO A 97 33.18 11.42 6.60
CA PRO A 97 34.18 11.27 5.55
C PRO A 97 34.30 9.84 5.00
N LYS A 98 33.60 8.85 5.57
CA LYS A 98 33.62 7.46 5.07
C LYS A 98 32.84 7.30 3.76
N ILE A 99 31.89 8.20 3.50
CA ILE A 99 31.05 8.15 2.31
C ILE A 99 31.01 9.50 1.60
N LYS A 100 30.63 9.45 0.32
CA LYS A 100 30.25 10.61 -0.48
C LYS A 100 28.95 10.29 -1.18
N ILE A 101 27.90 11.07 -0.91
CA ILE A 101 26.67 10.98 -1.71
C ILE A 101 26.65 12.18 -2.64
N LEU A 102 26.53 11.89 -3.94
CA LEU A 102 26.63 12.87 -5.01
C LEU A 102 25.37 12.82 -5.88
N PRO A 103 24.38 13.68 -5.63
CA PRO A 103 23.27 13.88 -6.54
C PRO A 103 23.76 14.46 -7.88
N VAL A 104 23.35 13.84 -8.98
CA VAL A 104 23.74 14.17 -10.35
C VAL A 104 22.49 14.41 -11.18
N THR A 105 22.44 15.55 -11.89
CA THR A 105 21.35 15.89 -12.80
C THR A 105 21.87 16.45 -14.12
N TYR A 106 21.13 16.18 -15.20
CA TYR A 106 21.37 16.77 -16.52
C TYR A 106 20.87 18.22 -16.64
N GLU A 107 20.09 18.69 -15.64
CA GLU A 107 19.42 19.98 -15.70
C GLU A 107 20.39 21.16 -15.58
N LYS A 108 20.00 22.29 -16.19
CA LYS A 108 20.79 23.52 -16.17
C LYS A 108 20.98 24.05 -14.77
N GLU A 109 22.19 24.53 -14.46
CA GLU A 109 22.58 25.08 -13.15
C GLU A 109 21.57 26.10 -12.63
N ALA A 110 21.13 27.03 -13.48
CA ALA A 110 20.18 28.07 -13.11
C ALA A 110 18.82 27.51 -12.63
N ASN A 111 18.29 26.48 -13.29
CA ASN A 111 17.01 25.87 -12.93
C ASN A 111 17.13 25.13 -11.59
N VAL A 112 18.23 24.39 -11.43
CA VAL A 112 18.50 23.62 -10.21
C VAL A 112 18.67 24.54 -9.02
N LEU A 113 19.40 25.66 -9.14
CA LEU A 113 19.58 26.61 -8.04
C LEU A 113 18.28 27.27 -7.59
N VAL A 114 17.39 27.63 -8.53
CA VAL A 114 16.06 28.17 -8.21
C VAL A 114 15.22 27.11 -7.48
N PHE A 115 15.22 25.88 -8.00
CA PHE A 115 14.52 24.77 -7.36
C PHE A 115 15.06 24.49 -5.96
N TRP A 116 16.39 24.44 -5.81
CA TRP A 116 17.06 24.16 -4.55
C TRP A 116 16.70 25.19 -3.47
N LYS A 117 16.64 26.46 -3.83
CA LYS A 117 16.29 27.55 -2.90
C LYS A 117 14.82 27.51 -2.45
N ASN A 118 13.92 27.13 -3.34
CA ASN A 118 12.47 27.30 -3.12
C ASN A 118 11.75 26.02 -2.68
N ASN A 119 12.29 24.84 -2.99
CA ASN A 119 11.63 23.58 -2.70
C ASN A 119 11.81 23.19 -1.22
N LYS A 120 10.71 22.72 -0.60
CA LYS A 120 10.67 22.39 0.83
C LYS A 120 11.64 21.28 1.25
N TYR A 121 12.01 20.39 0.33
CA TYR A 121 12.91 19.26 0.59
C TYR A 121 14.39 19.63 0.42
N THR A 122 14.73 20.62 -0.39
CA THR A 122 16.12 20.93 -0.76
C THR A 122 16.68 22.20 -0.13
N LYS A 123 15.85 23.18 0.23
CA LYS A 123 16.26 24.52 0.70
C LYS A 123 17.23 24.58 1.89
N ASN A 124 17.31 23.50 2.68
CA ASN A 124 18.16 23.40 3.86
C ASN A 124 19.26 22.33 3.73
N LEU A 125 19.46 21.77 2.53
CA LEU A 125 20.42 20.70 2.30
C LEU A 125 21.79 21.24 1.91
N SER A 126 22.82 20.52 2.33
CA SER A 126 24.24 20.84 2.07
C SER A 126 24.92 19.79 1.19
N LEU A 127 24.13 18.97 0.49
CA LEU A 127 24.66 17.93 -0.40
C LEU A 127 25.37 18.58 -1.60
N PRO A 128 26.65 18.28 -1.84
CA PRO A 128 27.31 18.68 -3.08
C PRO A 128 26.61 17.99 -4.24
N SER A 129 26.31 18.71 -5.32
CA SER A 129 25.55 18.14 -6.45
C SER A 129 26.15 18.54 -7.78
N VAL A 130 26.12 17.62 -8.75
CA VAL A 130 26.55 17.86 -10.13
C VAL A 130 25.33 18.25 -10.95
N VAL A 131 25.44 19.37 -11.67
CA VAL A 131 24.43 19.82 -12.63
C VAL A 131 24.98 19.78 -14.04
N GLU A 132 24.10 19.78 -15.05
CA GLU A 132 24.47 19.69 -16.47
C GLU A 132 25.36 18.47 -16.78
N ASP A 133 25.15 17.36 -16.06
CA ASP A 133 25.94 16.15 -16.24
C ASP A 133 25.77 15.57 -17.64
N LYS A 134 26.90 15.09 -18.18
CA LYS A 134 26.98 14.31 -19.42
C LYS A 134 27.90 13.09 -19.26
N ILE A 135 28.71 13.05 -18.21
CA ILE A 135 29.77 12.03 -18.08
C ILE A 135 29.24 10.86 -17.26
N PHE A 136 28.67 11.13 -16.08
CA PHE A 136 28.10 10.07 -15.25
C PHE A 136 26.97 9.35 -15.98
N ALA A 137 26.05 10.09 -16.63
CA ALA A 137 24.94 9.51 -17.38
C ALA A 137 25.40 8.66 -18.59
N THR A 138 26.60 8.90 -19.12
CA THR A 138 27.16 8.07 -20.21
C THR A 138 27.82 6.80 -19.66
N TYR A 139 28.56 6.90 -18.56
CA TYR A 139 29.15 5.73 -17.89
C TYR A 139 28.10 4.83 -17.23
N PHE A 140 27.00 5.41 -16.74
CA PHE A 140 25.92 4.69 -16.08
C PHE A 140 24.63 4.98 -16.82
N LYS A 141 24.47 4.37 -18.00
CA LYS A 141 23.26 4.55 -18.80
C LYS A 141 22.06 4.07 -17.99
N HIS A 142 20.99 4.84 -18.02
CA HIS A 142 19.73 4.56 -17.36
C HIS A 142 18.57 5.15 -18.18
N ARG A 143 17.37 4.58 -18.08
CA ARG A 143 16.15 5.15 -18.71
C ARG A 143 15.19 5.75 -17.70
N SER A 144 15.32 5.37 -16.45
CA SER A 144 14.45 5.83 -15.37
C SER A 144 15.27 6.22 -14.16
N ILE A 145 14.83 7.27 -13.46
CA ILE A 145 15.36 7.67 -12.16
C ILE A 145 14.24 7.52 -11.09
N PRO A 146 14.57 7.37 -9.79
CA PRO A 146 15.90 7.35 -9.19
C PRO A 146 16.78 6.18 -9.67
N HIS A 147 18.09 6.41 -9.81
CA HIS A 147 19.08 5.41 -10.18
C HIS A 147 20.36 5.64 -9.37
N GLU A 148 20.84 4.61 -8.68
CA GLU A 148 21.92 4.74 -7.70
C GLU A 148 23.07 3.83 -8.05
N VAL A 149 24.27 4.41 -8.12
CA VAL A 149 25.49 3.65 -8.40
C VAL A 149 26.38 3.70 -7.16
N TRP A 150 26.72 2.52 -6.66
CA TRP A 150 27.59 2.33 -5.51
C TRP A 150 28.99 2.00 -5.98
N ILE A 151 29.95 2.83 -5.62
CA ILE A 151 31.36 2.69 -5.98
C ILE A 151 32.19 2.67 -4.70
N TYR A 152 32.92 1.59 -4.48
CA TYR A 152 33.78 1.45 -3.31
C TYR A 152 35.16 0.95 -3.74
N ARG A 153 36.20 1.63 -3.26
CA ARG A 153 37.61 1.34 -3.63
C ARG A 153 37.81 1.36 -5.15
N GLY A 154 37.22 2.36 -5.80
CA GLY A 154 37.26 2.56 -7.25
C GLY A 154 36.37 1.63 -8.07
N LYS A 155 35.78 0.58 -7.47
CA LYS A 155 35.02 -0.44 -8.20
C LYS A 155 33.52 -0.21 -8.05
N VAL A 156 32.76 -0.38 -9.15
CA VAL A 156 31.31 -0.41 -9.13
C VAL A 156 30.86 -1.70 -8.43
N ILE A 157 30.23 -1.58 -7.27
CA ILE A 157 29.81 -2.73 -6.44
C ILE A 157 28.31 -3.02 -6.56
N ALA A 158 27.48 -2.02 -6.86
CA ALA A 158 26.05 -2.21 -7.03
C ALA A 158 25.44 -1.08 -7.88
N ILE A 159 24.34 -1.39 -8.57
CA ILE A 159 23.48 -0.43 -9.27
C ILE A 159 22.05 -0.72 -8.82
N THR A 160 21.43 0.21 -8.09
CA THR A 160 20.19 -0.03 -7.33
C THR A 160 19.14 1.05 -7.57
N SER A 161 18.00 0.93 -6.89
CA SER A 161 17.03 2.01 -6.66
C SER A 161 17.30 2.71 -5.30
N SER A 162 16.64 3.85 -5.06
CA SER A 162 16.89 4.73 -3.90
C SER A 162 16.62 4.11 -2.52
N ASP A 163 15.85 3.02 -2.45
CA ASP A 163 15.58 2.27 -1.22
C ASP A 163 16.85 1.72 -0.59
N PHE A 164 17.76 1.18 -1.40
CA PHE A 164 18.97 0.50 -0.93
C PHE A 164 19.93 1.45 -0.22
N VAL A 165 19.82 2.77 -0.44
CA VAL A 165 20.67 3.75 0.23
C VAL A 165 20.15 4.01 1.64
N ASP A 166 20.44 3.11 2.56
CA ASP A 166 20.14 3.22 3.99
C ASP A 166 21.37 2.99 4.87
N ALA A 167 21.21 3.17 6.18
CA ALA A 167 22.32 3.08 7.11
C ALA A 167 22.89 1.66 7.26
N ASP A 168 22.06 0.63 7.17
CA ASP A 168 22.49 -0.75 7.40
C ASP A 168 23.25 -1.25 6.18
N ASN A 169 22.74 -0.96 4.97
CA ASN A 169 23.41 -1.27 3.72
C ASN A 169 24.74 -0.51 3.55
N ILE A 170 24.79 0.77 3.93
CA ILE A 170 26.06 1.53 3.96
C ILE A 170 27.05 0.89 4.94
N GLN A 171 26.60 0.55 6.16
CA GLN A 171 27.47 -0.06 7.16
C GLN A 171 27.99 -1.43 6.70
N MET A 172 27.14 -2.22 6.05
CA MET A 172 27.49 -3.52 5.46
C MET A 172 28.63 -3.39 4.45
N VAL A 173 28.52 -2.44 3.51
CA VAL A 173 29.57 -2.16 2.51
C VAL A 173 30.86 -1.69 3.18
N LEU A 174 30.77 -0.75 4.15
CA LEU A 174 31.93 -0.24 4.87
C LEU A 174 32.65 -1.30 5.71
N ASN A 175 31.93 -2.35 6.13
CA ASN A 175 32.50 -3.52 6.81
C ASN A 175 33.17 -4.51 5.85
N GLY A 176 33.14 -4.26 4.54
CA GLY A 176 33.74 -5.13 3.52
C GLY A 176 32.93 -6.37 3.21
N GLN A 177 31.64 -6.41 3.59
CA GLN A 177 30.76 -7.53 3.25
C GLN A 177 30.41 -7.50 1.76
N GLN A 178 30.27 -8.68 1.15
CA GLN A 178 29.90 -8.79 -0.26
C GLN A 178 28.43 -8.41 -0.45
N VAL A 179 28.16 -7.52 -1.41
CA VAL A 179 26.80 -7.16 -1.81
C VAL A 179 26.25 -8.16 -2.83
N SER A 180 25.04 -8.66 -2.59
CA SER A 180 24.27 -9.48 -3.54
C SER A 180 22.87 -8.89 -3.63
N TRP A 181 22.80 -7.66 -4.15
CA TRP A 181 21.55 -6.93 -4.30
C TRP A 181 21.01 -7.04 -5.74
N PRO A 182 19.70 -6.91 -5.94
CA PRO A 182 19.12 -6.83 -7.27
C PRO A 182 19.71 -5.67 -8.07
N VAL A 183 20.09 -5.94 -9.32
CA VAL A 183 20.59 -4.92 -10.24
C VAL A 183 19.41 -4.19 -10.86
N LYS A 184 19.41 -2.86 -10.81
CA LYS A 184 18.45 -2.04 -11.54
C LYS A 184 18.78 -2.08 -13.04
N ASN A 185 18.01 -2.86 -13.81
CA ASN A 185 18.12 -2.91 -15.28
C ASN A 185 16.96 -2.16 -15.93
N ASP A 186 17.28 -1.05 -16.62
CA ASP A 186 16.30 -0.22 -17.33
C ASP A 186 16.13 -0.60 -18.80
N PHE A 187 17.00 -1.45 -19.34
CA PHE A 187 17.12 -1.72 -20.77
C PHE A 187 16.57 -3.09 -21.19
N ASP A 188 16.27 -3.97 -20.23
CA ASP A 188 15.43 -5.13 -20.49
C ASP A 188 13.99 -4.65 -20.73
N VAL A 189 13.71 -4.36 -21.99
CA VAL A 189 12.35 -4.06 -22.46
C VAL A 189 11.61 -5.38 -22.53
N PHE A 190 10.49 -5.46 -21.82
CA PHE A 190 9.54 -6.55 -22.00
C PHE A 190 9.11 -6.59 -23.47
N ASP A 191 9.61 -7.59 -24.20
CA ASP A 191 9.23 -7.83 -25.57
C ASP A 191 7.96 -8.67 -25.58
N ALA A 192 6.83 -7.99 -25.74
CA ALA A 192 5.53 -8.63 -25.75
C ALA A 192 5.32 -9.60 -26.94
N THR A 193 6.26 -9.63 -27.91
CA THR A 193 6.29 -10.57 -29.04
C THR A 193 7.12 -11.84 -28.76
N LYS A 194 8.00 -11.82 -27.75
CA LYS A 194 8.78 -12.99 -27.29
C LYS A 194 7.98 -13.85 -26.29
N GLN A 195 8.33 -15.13 -26.17
CA GLN A 195 7.66 -16.10 -25.29
C GLN A 195 7.83 -15.73 -23.81
N PHE A 196 6.74 -15.93 -23.06
CA PHE A 196 6.55 -15.97 -21.60
C PHE A 196 7.41 -15.03 -20.73
N LEU A 197 6.75 -14.26 -19.85
CA LEU A 197 7.37 -13.50 -18.76
C LEU A 197 8.05 -14.42 -17.72
N PHE A 198 7.69 -15.70 -17.74
CA PHE A 198 8.21 -16.76 -16.90
C PHE A 198 8.78 -17.82 -17.81
N THR A 199 10.08 -18.11 -17.71
CA THR A 199 10.67 -19.27 -18.41
C THR A 199 10.02 -20.52 -17.84
N PRO A 200 9.20 -21.28 -18.61
CA PRO A 200 8.84 -22.62 -18.18
C PRO A 200 10.13 -23.43 -18.16
N ASP A 201 10.37 -24.21 -17.11
CA ASP A 201 11.49 -25.15 -17.10
C ASP A 201 11.38 -26.05 -18.36
N PRO A 202 12.35 -26.01 -19.29
CA PRO A 202 12.30 -26.80 -20.51
C PRO A 202 12.30 -28.31 -20.23
N ASN A 203 12.77 -28.74 -19.06
CA ASN A 203 12.75 -30.14 -18.63
C ASN A 203 11.38 -30.56 -18.05
N GLN A 204 10.44 -29.62 -17.88
CA GLN A 204 9.09 -29.86 -17.40
C GLN A 204 8.01 -29.54 -18.45
N VAL A 205 8.39 -29.03 -19.63
CA VAL A 205 7.42 -28.73 -20.68
C VAL A 205 7.89 -29.14 -22.07
N ASP A 206 7.12 -30.03 -22.69
CA ASP A 206 7.23 -30.40 -24.09
C ASP A 206 6.81 -29.22 -24.98
N THR A 207 7.79 -28.57 -25.60
CA THR A 207 7.60 -27.42 -26.51
C THR A 207 7.07 -27.80 -27.89
N SER A 208 6.80 -29.09 -28.17
CA SER A 208 6.30 -29.56 -29.46
C SER A 208 4.76 -29.60 -29.56
N SER A 209 4.05 -29.37 -28.45
CA SER A 209 2.59 -29.25 -28.42
C SER A 209 2.16 -27.84 -28.02
N THR A 210 1.17 -27.29 -28.72
CA THR A 210 0.63 -25.96 -28.48
C THR A 210 0.16 -25.80 -27.04
N PHE A 211 0.80 -24.93 -26.26
CA PHE A 211 0.31 -24.39 -24.99
C PHE A 211 -1.06 -23.75 -25.19
N MET A 212 -2.13 -24.53 -25.07
CA MET A 212 -3.49 -24.03 -25.32
C MET A 212 -3.98 -23.10 -24.20
N LYS A 213 -3.39 -23.09 -23.00
CA LYS A 213 -3.73 -22.10 -21.96
C LYS A 213 -2.64 -22.05 -20.89
N TYR A 214 -2.19 -20.85 -20.52
CA TYR A 214 -1.20 -20.62 -19.47
C TYR A 214 -1.58 -19.39 -18.65
N THR A 215 -1.35 -19.43 -17.34
CA THR A 215 -1.47 -18.26 -16.47
C THR A 215 -0.51 -18.38 -15.30
N ALA A 216 0.21 -17.31 -15.00
CA ALA A 216 1.12 -17.23 -13.87
C ALA A 216 1.14 -15.84 -13.24
N ILE A 217 1.56 -15.82 -11.99
CA ILE A 217 1.80 -14.62 -11.20
C ILE A 217 3.13 -14.78 -10.45
N SER A 218 3.82 -13.68 -10.19
CA SER A 218 4.88 -13.61 -9.20
C SER A 218 4.84 -12.28 -8.47
N ASP A 219 5.62 -12.18 -7.40
CA ASP A 219 6.00 -10.90 -6.82
C ASP A 219 6.78 -10.04 -7.83
N TYR A 220 7.15 -8.85 -7.38
CA TYR A 220 7.98 -7.90 -8.09
C TYR A 220 9.24 -8.57 -8.67
N LYS A 221 9.48 -8.35 -9.97
CA LYS A 221 10.69 -8.81 -10.66
C LYS A 221 11.60 -7.62 -10.95
N ALA A 222 12.75 -7.59 -10.28
CA ALA A 222 13.81 -6.64 -10.60
C ALA A 222 14.25 -6.78 -12.08
N GLY A 223 14.49 -5.64 -12.73
CA GLY A 223 14.90 -5.59 -14.15
C GLY A 223 13.77 -5.76 -15.16
N VAL A 224 12.55 -6.13 -14.74
CA VAL A 224 11.38 -6.09 -15.61
C VAL A 224 10.82 -4.66 -15.59
N ASN A 225 11.10 -3.90 -16.65
CA ASN A 225 10.66 -2.52 -16.71
C ASN A 225 9.14 -2.44 -16.95
N ALA A 226 8.43 -1.84 -16.01
CA ALA A 226 7.10 -1.29 -16.21
C ALA A 226 7.31 0.20 -16.42
N GLU A 227 7.14 0.70 -17.65
CA GLU A 227 7.19 2.15 -17.87
C GLU A 227 6.06 2.80 -17.05
N GLY A 228 6.39 3.43 -15.92
CA GLY A 228 5.41 4.03 -14.99
C GLY A 228 4.37 3.04 -14.43
N LEU A 229 3.14 3.49 -14.22
CA LEU A 229 1.97 2.65 -13.90
C LEU A 229 1.44 1.89 -15.15
N GLY A 230 2.30 1.60 -16.13
CA GLY A 230 1.94 1.23 -17.50
C GLY A 230 2.46 -0.13 -17.98
N GLY A 231 3.03 -0.95 -17.10
CA GLY A 231 3.44 -2.32 -17.44
C GLY A 231 2.27 -3.29 -17.65
N SER A 232 1.17 -2.89 -18.27
CA SER A 232 -0.02 -3.73 -18.42
C SER A 232 -0.54 -3.71 -19.86
N GLY A 233 -1.02 -4.84 -20.35
CA GLY A 233 -1.60 -4.87 -21.69
C GLY A 233 -2.33 -6.16 -22.02
N ILE A 234 -3.17 -6.08 -23.06
CA ILE A 234 -3.80 -7.22 -23.72
C ILE A 234 -3.39 -7.17 -25.19
N ILE A 235 -2.84 -8.27 -25.69
CA ILE A 235 -2.37 -8.41 -27.06
C ILE A 235 -3.09 -9.59 -27.69
N ARG A 236 -3.69 -9.37 -28.87
CA ARG A 236 -4.23 -10.42 -29.71
C ARG A 236 -3.26 -10.71 -30.85
N ASP A 237 -2.69 -11.92 -30.87
CA ASP A 237 -1.85 -12.38 -31.97
C ASP A 237 -2.71 -13.16 -32.96
N SER A 238 -3.05 -12.51 -34.08
CA SER A 238 -3.91 -13.10 -35.12
C SER A 238 -3.26 -14.24 -35.89
N ARG A 239 -1.91 -14.35 -35.87
CA ARG A 239 -1.15 -15.42 -36.53
C ARG A 239 -1.07 -16.65 -35.66
N LYS A 240 -0.74 -16.49 -34.38
CA LYS A 240 -0.70 -17.57 -33.39
C LYS A 240 -2.07 -17.95 -32.84
N LYS A 241 -3.11 -17.16 -33.11
CA LYS A 241 -4.48 -17.33 -32.60
C LYS A 241 -4.51 -17.39 -31.07
N ILE A 242 -3.81 -16.46 -30.42
CA ILE A 242 -3.75 -16.35 -28.95
C ILE A 242 -4.05 -14.93 -28.49
N ILE A 243 -4.51 -14.82 -27.25
CA ILE A 243 -4.62 -13.60 -26.47
C ILE A 243 -3.66 -13.68 -25.31
N ARG A 244 -2.78 -12.69 -25.19
CA ARG A 244 -1.86 -12.52 -24.07
C ARG A 244 -2.31 -11.34 -23.23
N ALA A 245 -2.46 -11.50 -21.92
CA ALA A 245 -2.66 -10.39 -21.00
C ALA A 245 -1.56 -10.39 -19.94
N PHE A 246 -1.07 -9.22 -19.55
CA PHE A 246 0.06 -9.12 -18.62
C PHE A 246 -0.02 -7.89 -17.70
N PHE A 247 0.61 -8.02 -16.54
CA PHE A 247 0.97 -6.94 -15.62
C PHE A 247 2.46 -7.11 -15.27
N LEU A 248 3.22 -6.02 -15.25
CA LEU A 248 4.64 -5.99 -14.93
C LEU A 248 4.81 -5.07 -13.73
N ASN A 249 5.31 -5.59 -12.62
CA ASN A 249 5.56 -4.84 -11.40
C ASN A 249 4.41 -3.90 -10.99
N TYR A 250 3.18 -4.38 -11.14
CA TYR A 250 1.96 -3.58 -11.11
C TYR A 250 1.33 -3.61 -9.71
N PRO A 251 0.74 -2.50 -9.21
CA PRO A 251 0.00 -2.54 -7.95
C PRO A 251 -1.22 -3.48 -8.03
N ILE A 252 -1.42 -4.31 -7.00
CA ILE A 252 -2.56 -5.24 -6.94
C ILE A 252 -3.90 -4.51 -7.04
N TYR A 253 -4.09 -3.43 -6.26
CA TYR A 253 -5.30 -2.61 -6.31
C TYR A 253 -5.60 -2.11 -7.73
N ASN A 254 -4.59 -1.60 -8.43
CA ASN A 254 -4.74 -1.08 -9.79
C ASN A 254 -5.06 -2.19 -10.80
N ALA A 255 -4.48 -3.39 -10.63
CA ALA A 255 -4.80 -4.55 -11.47
C ALA A 255 -6.29 -4.90 -11.36
N TYR A 256 -6.88 -4.85 -10.17
CA TYR A 256 -8.32 -5.03 -10.02
C TYR A 256 -9.13 -3.87 -10.59
N GLN A 257 -8.76 -2.64 -10.22
CA GLN A 257 -9.49 -1.43 -10.61
C GLN A 257 -9.61 -1.32 -12.13
N ILE A 258 -8.51 -1.50 -12.87
CA ILE A 258 -8.51 -1.36 -14.33
C ILE A 258 -9.44 -2.39 -14.97
N ASN A 259 -9.40 -3.66 -14.56
CA ASN A 259 -10.26 -4.70 -15.14
C ASN A 259 -11.74 -4.49 -14.79
N TRP A 260 -12.05 -4.09 -13.54
CA TRP A 260 -13.43 -3.82 -13.15
C TRP A 260 -14.04 -2.61 -13.87
N ASN A 261 -13.24 -1.58 -14.19
CA ASN A 261 -13.70 -0.42 -14.97
C ASN A 261 -14.16 -0.80 -16.40
N TYR A 262 -13.71 -1.94 -16.94
CA TYR A 262 -14.22 -2.45 -18.22
C TYR A 262 -15.54 -3.23 -18.08
N LEU A 263 -15.87 -3.69 -16.86
CA LEU A 263 -17.07 -4.48 -16.60
C LEU A 263 -18.25 -3.62 -16.12
N ILE A 264 -17.98 -2.54 -15.41
CA ILE A 264 -18.99 -1.65 -14.85
C ILE A 264 -18.83 -0.27 -15.45
N LYS A 265 -19.90 0.22 -16.07
CA LYS A 265 -19.91 1.59 -16.57
C LYS A 265 -20.20 2.52 -15.40
N PRO A 266 -19.53 3.69 -15.29
CA PRO A 266 -19.82 4.65 -14.24
C PRO A 266 -21.31 5.00 -14.13
N ALA A 267 -22.02 5.07 -15.26
CA ALA A 267 -23.46 5.34 -15.29
C ALA A 267 -24.34 4.30 -14.57
N ASP A 268 -23.83 3.08 -14.35
CA ASP A 268 -24.55 2.00 -13.66
C ASP A 268 -24.40 2.08 -12.12
N LEU A 269 -23.48 2.94 -11.63
CA LEU A 269 -23.25 3.18 -10.21
C LEU A 269 -24.19 4.27 -9.67
N VAL A 270 -24.61 4.13 -8.40
CA VAL A 270 -25.42 5.12 -7.70
C VAL A 270 -24.62 6.42 -7.57
N ARG A 271 -25.03 7.43 -8.35
CA ARG A 271 -24.42 8.77 -8.48
C ARG A 271 -22.92 8.70 -8.78
N PRO A 272 -22.54 8.54 -10.06
CA PRO A 272 -21.15 8.34 -10.45
C PRO A 272 -20.27 9.50 -10.02
N SER A 273 -19.27 9.21 -9.20
CA SER A 273 -18.00 9.90 -9.35
C SER A 273 -17.30 9.36 -10.59
N SER A 274 -16.66 10.23 -11.38
CA SER A 274 -15.83 9.81 -12.51
C SER A 274 -14.59 9.01 -12.09
N THR A 275 -14.33 8.92 -10.78
CA THR A 275 -13.18 8.23 -10.19
C THR A 275 -13.63 7.50 -8.93
N LEU A 276 -13.22 6.24 -8.76
CA LEU A 276 -13.45 5.48 -7.53
C LEU A 276 -12.80 6.22 -6.34
N MET A 277 -13.61 6.62 -5.35
CA MET A 277 -13.13 7.36 -4.19
C MET A 277 -12.68 6.41 -3.07
N PRO A 278 -11.66 6.77 -2.26
CA PRO A 278 -11.19 5.95 -1.14
C PRO A 278 -12.29 5.54 -0.15
N ASN A 279 -13.25 6.42 0.15
CA ASN A 279 -14.38 6.08 1.02
C ASN A 279 -15.45 5.20 0.37
N GLN A 280 -15.27 4.83 -0.90
CA GLN A 280 -16.06 3.78 -1.56
C GLN A 280 -15.37 2.42 -1.50
N ILE A 281 -14.16 2.33 -0.93
CA ILE A 281 -13.40 1.08 -0.87
C ILE A 281 -13.56 0.45 0.52
N ILE A 282 -13.94 -0.83 0.55
CA ILE A 282 -13.96 -1.62 1.78
C ILE A 282 -12.81 -2.61 1.73
N TRP A 283 -11.94 -2.52 2.74
CA TRP A 283 -10.80 -3.39 2.93
C TRP A 283 -11.11 -4.45 3.99
N GLU A 284 -11.58 -5.60 3.53
CA GLU A 284 -11.62 -6.82 4.32
C GLU A 284 -10.29 -7.56 4.08
N VAL A 285 -9.18 -7.01 4.57
CA VAL A 285 -7.82 -7.56 4.39
C VAL A 285 -7.05 -7.44 5.70
N LEU A 286 -6.06 -8.30 5.97
CA LEU A 286 -5.24 -8.20 7.19
C LEU A 286 -4.41 -6.92 7.23
N ASP A 287 -3.77 -6.62 6.10
CA ASP A 287 -2.91 -5.45 5.96
C ASP A 287 -3.25 -4.72 4.65
N LYS A 288 -4.01 -3.63 4.77
CA LYS A 288 -4.35 -2.78 3.63
C LYS A 288 -3.11 -2.19 2.95
N SER A 289 -2.01 -2.02 3.68
CA SER A 289 -0.77 -1.46 3.14
C SER A 289 -0.14 -2.37 2.09
N ARG A 290 -0.52 -3.65 2.01
CA ARG A 290 -0.13 -4.55 0.91
C ARG A 290 -0.75 -4.16 -0.44
N TYR A 291 -1.93 -3.55 -0.42
CA TYR A 291 -2.74 -3.35 -1.62
C TYR A 291 -2.75 -1.90 -2.12
N ILE A 292 -2.64 -0.94 -1.20
CA ILE A 292 -2.67 0.49 -1.53
C ILE A 292 -1.48 1.25 -0.94
N PHE A 293 -0.81 2.03 -1.79
CA PHE A 293 0.23 2.94 -1.37
C PHE A 293 -0.38 4.18 -0.69
N THR A 294 0.18 4.60 0.45
CA THR A 294 -0.22 5.82 1.16
C THR A 294 0.85 6.89 0.99
N GLU A 295 0.47 8.07 0.47
CA GLU A 295 1.39 9.19 0.35
C GLU A 295 2.00 9.57 1.71
N GLY A 296 3.29 9.93 1.71
CA GLY A 296 4.03 10.25 2.94
C GLY A 296 4.54 9.04 3.74
N LYS A 297 4.23 7.79 3.33
CA LYS A 297 4.77 6.55 3.92
C LYS A 297 5.99 5.98 3.20
N GLY A 298 6.68 6.81 2.41
CA GLY A 298 7.89 6.44 1.65
C GLY A 298 7.73 6.69 0.16
N ALA A 299 8.65 6.17 -0.65
CA ALA A 299 8.55 6.24 -2.10
C ALA A 299 7.65 5.12 -2.64
N LEU A 300 6.82 5.44 -3.63
CA LEU A 300 5.94 4.48 -4.32
C LEU A 300 6.75 3.29 -4.88
N GLN A 301 7.94 3.55 -5.43
CA GLN A 301 8.78 2.50 -5.99
C GLN A 301 9.22 1.48 -4.93
N ASN A 302 9.62 1.94 -3.74
CA ASN A 302 10.01 1.08 -2.63
C ASN A 302 8.83 0.30 -2.05
N TRP A 303 7.62 0.80 -2.25
CA TRP A 303 6.41 0.08 -1.92
C TRP A 303 6.13 -1.00 -2.98
N LEU A 304 6.28 -0.68 -4.27
CA LEU A 304 6.13 -1.62 -5.38
C LEU A 304 7.14 -2.77 -5.35
N THR A 305 8.38 -2.55 -4.93
CA THR A 305 9.37 -3.64 -4.80
C THR A 305 8.94 -4.74 -3.81
N ARG A 306 8.04 -4.41 -2.88
CA ARG A 306 7.51 -5.33 -1.87
C ARG A 306 6.09 -5.81 -2.14
N ASN A 307 5.33 -5.07 -2.93
CA ASN A 307 3.87 -5.25 -3.07
C ASN A 307 3.38 -5.33 -4.53
N GLY A 308 4.25 -5.03 -5.50
CA GLY A 308 3.95 -5.12 -6.91
C GLY A 308 3.95 -6.57 -7.39
N ILE A 309 3.14 -6.84 -8.41
CA ILE A 309 3.02 -8.18 -9.01
C ILE A 309 3.41 -8.18 -10.48
N CYS A 310 3.99 -9.28 -10.92
CA CYS A 310 4.04 -9.64 -12.33
C CYS A 310 2.97 -10.70 -12.61
N TYR A 311 2.19 -10.53 -13.67
CA TYR A 311 1.15 -11.44 -14.10
C TYR A 311 1.27 -11.66 -15.59
N GLU A 312 0.99 -12.88 -16.03
CA GLU A 312 0.85 -13.20 -17.44
C GLU A 312 -0.21 -14.28 -17.62
N SER A 313 -1.05 -14.11 -18.64
CA SER A 313 -1.90 -15.17 -19.18
C SER A 313 -1.76 -15.25 -20.68
N VAL A 314 -1.83 -16.46 -21.21
CA VAL A 314 -1.89 -16.77 -22.64
C VAL A 314 -3.05 -17.73 -22.84
N ASN A 315 -4.03 -17.33 -23.65
CA ASN A 315 -5.25 -18.09 -23.94
C ASN A 315 -5.44 -18.20 -25.47
N PRO A 316 -6.16 -19.20 -26.00
CA PRO A 316 -6.49 -19.25 -27.42
C PRO A 316 -7.45 -18.11 -27.74
N ASP A 317 -7.26 -17.44 -28.87
CA ASP A 317 -8.22 -16.46 -29.38
C ASP A 317 -9.33 -17.18 -30.15
N THR A 318 -10.41 -17.49 -29.44
CA THR A 318 -11.63 -18.08 -29.98
C THR A 318 -12.65 -17.03 -30.43
N GLY A 319 -12.27 -15.75 -30.50
CA GLY A 319 -13.18 -14.64 -30.79
C GLY A 319 -13.89 -14.06 -29.57
N GLN A 320 -13.40 -14.37 -28.36
CA GLN A 320 -13.91 -13.81 -27.10
C GLN A 320 -13.80 -12.27 -27.05
N THR A 321 -14.78 -11.61 -26.44
CA THR A 321 -14.83 -10.15 -26.28
C THR A 321 -13.90 -9.68 -25.16
N ASP A 322 -13.56 -8.39 -25.15
CA ASP A 322 -12.71 -7.82 -24.09
C ASP A 322 -13.33 -7.96 -22.70
N ILE A 323 -14.67 -7.94 -22.59
CA ILE A 323 -15.41 -8.21 -21.35
C ILE A 323 -15.06 -9.62 -20.81
N ILE A 324 -15.00 -10.63 -21.67
CA ILE A 324 -14.66 -12.01 -21.27
C ILE A 324 -13.20 -12.07 -20.80
N ILE A 325 -12.31 -11.35 -21.49
CA ILE A 325 -10.88 -11.31 -21.13
C ILE A 325 -10.69 -10.67 -19.75
N HIS A 326 -11.28 -9.50 -19.50
CA HIS A 326 -11.19 -8.81 -18.20
C HIS A 326 -11.82 -9.63 -17.07
N LYS A 327 -12.94 -10.33 -17.31
CA LYS A 327 -13.51 -11.28 -16.34
C LYS A 327 -12.55 -12.44 -16.03
N SER A 328 -11.89 -13.00 -17.04
CA SER A 328 -10.89 -14.06 -16.83
C SER A 328 -9.72 -13.55 -16.00
N ILE A 329 -9.22 -12.33 -16.29
CA ILE A 329 -8.12 -11.73 -15.52
C ILE A 329 -8.52 -11.55 -14.06
N ILE A 330 -9.73 -11.04 -13.76
CA ILE A 330 -10.21 -10.91 -12.38
C ILE A 330 -10.28 -12.27 -11.68
N ALA A 331 -10.82 -13.30 -12.35
CA ALA A 331 -10.89 -14.64 -11.79
C ALA A 331 -9.49 -15.25 -11.53
N ASP A 332 -8.53 -14.98 -12.42
CA ASP A 332 -7.15 -15.40 -12.24
C ASP A 332 -6.48 -14.65 -11.07
N LEU A 333 -6.66 -13.34 -10.97
CA LEU A 333 -6.18 -12.56 -9.82
C LEU A 333 -6.79 -13.08 -8.51
N ASP A 334 -8.10 -13.35 -8.47
CA ASP A 334 -8.78 -13.84 -7.27
C ASP A 334 -8.16 -15.15 -6.77
N ARG A 335 -8.02 -16.10 -7.69
CA ARG A 335 -7.46 -17.42 -7.43
C ARG A 335 -5.97 -17.38 -7.08
N LEU A 336 -5.18 -16.53 -7.77
CA LEU A 336 -3.72 -16.52 -7.66
C LEU A 336 -3.21 -15.62 -6.52
N LEU A 337 -3.97 -14.61 -6.11
CA LEU A 337 -3.64 -13.74 -4.99
C LEU A 337 -4.30 -14.15 -3.68
N GLY A 338 -5.33 -15.00 -3.73
CA GLY A 338 -6.18 -15.26 -2.56
C GLY A 338 -6.93 -14.01 -2.13
N LEU A 339 -7.45 -13.24 -3.09
CA LEU A 339 -8.10 -11.95 -2.84
C LEU A 339 -9.33 -11.81 -3.73
N HIS A 340 -10.52 -11.77 -3.17
CA HIS A 340 -11.74 -11.54 -3.95
C HIS A 340 -12.10 -10.05 -3.97
N ALA A 341 -12.04 -9.41 -5.14
CA ALA A 341 -12.48 -8.02 -5.31
C ALA A 341 -13.80 -7.95 -6.09
N ARG A 342 -14.79 -7.22 -5.56
CA ARG A 342 -16.14 -7.13 -6.14
C ARG A 342 -16.83 -5.81 -5.81
N TRP A 343 -17.85 -5.47 -6.59
CA TRP A 343 -18.75 -4.38 -6.26
C TRP A 343 -19.95 -4.90 -5.45
N GLU A 344 -20.25 -4.21 -4.35
CA GLU A 344 -21.43 -4.47 -3.53
C GLU A 344 -22.23 -3.19 -3.35
N ARG A 345 -23.56 -3.30 -3.39
CA ARG A 345 -24.45 -2.19 -3.07
C ARG A 345 -24.86 -2.28 -1.61
N ILE A 346 -24.35 -1.35 -0.80
CA ILE A 346 -24.49 -1.38 0.66
C ILE A 346 -25.32 -0.18 1.11
N LYS A 347 -26.24 -0.43 2.05
CA LYS A 347 -26.98 0.64 2.73
C LYS A 347 -26.16 1.16 3.90
N GLU A 348 -25.85 2.45 3.91
CA GLU A 348 -25.06 3.08 4.97
C GLU A 348 -25.49 4.53 5.23
N ASN A 349 -24.98 5.11 6.31
CA ASN A 349 -25.11 6.53 6.61
C ASN A 349 -24.18 7.33 5.70
N VAL A 350 -24.72 8.37 5.08
CA VAL A 350 -24.07 9.21 4.07
C VAL A 350 -24.31 10.67 4.39
N LEU A 351 -23.55 11.55 3.74
CA LEU A 351 -23.78 12.99 3.78
C LEU A 351 -24.41 13.44 2.46
N VAL A 352 -25.46 14.24 2.53
CA VAL A 352 -26.11 14.85 1.37
C VAL A 352 -25.87 16.35 1.45
N LEU A 353 -25.09 16.86 0.49
CA LEU A 353 -24.90 18.29 0.32
C LEU A 353 -26.14 18.88 -0.34
N VAL A 354 -26.81 19.78 0.37
CA VAL A 354 -28.03 20.43 -0.08
C VAL A 354 -27.88 21.94 -0.06
N ARG A 355 -28.67 22.62 -0.89
CA ARG A 355 -28.78 24.08 -0.90
C ARG A 355 -30.10 24.50 -0.24
N ASN A 356 -30.01 24.90 1.02
CA ASN A 356 -31.18 25.30 1.82
C ASN A 356 -31.65 26.72 1.48
N ASP A 357 -30.75 27.61 1.04
CA ASP A 357 -31.10 28.96 0.61
C ASP A 357 -30.62 29.22 -0.83
N LYS A 358 -31.58 29.23 -1.76
CA LYS A 358 -31.32 29.50 -3.18
C LYS A 358 -31.13 31.00 -3.48
N ASN A 359 -31.46 31.89 -2.55
CA ASN A 359 -31.33 33.35 -2.71
C ASN A 359 -29.89 33.83 -2.50
N ILE A 360 -29.07 33.08 -1.76
CA ILE A 360 -27.65 33.38 -1.61
C ILE A 360 -26.96 33.11 -2.96
N LEU A 361 -26.49 34.18 -3.61
CA LEU A 361 -25.81 34.10 -4.89
C LEU A 361 -24.40 33.55 -4.72
N LEU A 362 -24.22 32.27 -5.01
CA LEU A 362 -22.91 31.67 -5.24
C LEU A 362 -22.45 32.12 -6.63
N LYS A 363 -21.38 32.93 -6.71
CA LYS A 363 -20.79 33.39 -7.97
C LYS A 363 -19.26 33.43 -7.85
N SER A 364 -18.58 32.97 -8.89
CA SER A 364 -17.15 33.22 -9.08
C SER A 364 -16.91 34.69 -9.42
N LYS A 365 -15.85 35.29 -8.87
CA LYS A 365 -15.44 36.67 -9.18
C LYS A 365 -14.57 36.78 -10.44
N LYS A 366 -14.35 35.69 -11.20
CA LYS A 366 -13.58 35.63 -12.47
C LYS A 366 -12.17 36.26 -12.45
N THR A 367 -11.58 36.50 -11.28
CA THR A 367 -10.41 37.40 -11.14
C THR A 367 -9.07 36.66 -11.10
N LEU A 368 -8.86 35.63 -11.91
CA LEU A 368 -7.55 34.96 -12.00
C LEU A 368 -7.15 34.71 -13.45
N THR A 369 -6.14 35.45 -13.89
CA THR A 369 -5.34 35.18 -15.11
C THR A 369 -4.10 34.41 -14.69
N GLY A 370 -4.04 33.11 -14.99
CA GLY A 370 -2.87 32.27 -14.77
C GLY A 370 -3.14 30.82 -15.14
N GLU A 371 -2.39 30.30 -16.10
CA GLU A 371 -2.35 28.86 -16.41
C GLU A 371 -1.68 28.14 -15.24
N TYR A 372 -2.46 27.46 -14.40
CA TYR A 372 -2.13 26.24 -13.60
C TYR A 372 -3.26 26.03 -12.57
N ASP A 373 -4.38 25.50 -13.06
CA ASP A 373 -5.24 24.41 -12.57
C ASP A 373 -5.22 23.91 -11.09
N ASP A 374 -4.91 24.74 -10.09
CA ASP A 374 -5.07 24.39 -8.66
C ASP A 374 -5.75 25.53 -7.88
N HIS A 375 -7.03 25.74 -8.16
CA HIS A 375 -7.82 26.82 -7.58
C HIS A 375 -8.39 26.53 -6.18
N LEU A 376 -7.88 25.49 -5.52
CA LEU A 376 -8.10 25.22 -4.09
C LEU A 376 -6.83 25.58 -3.32
N ILE A 377 -6.87 26.70 -2.59
CA ILE A 377 -5.73 27.18 -1.81
C ILE A 377 -5.96 26.85 -0.34
N VAL A 378 -5.08 26.05 0.26
CA VAL A 378 -5.16 25.65 1.68
C VAL A 378 -4.11 26.40 2.49
N LYS A 379 -4.55 27.13 3.52
CA LYS A 379 -3.71 27.92 4.45
C LYS A 379 -4.11 27.63 5.88
N GLY A 380 -3.48 26.62 6.48
CA GLY A 380 -3.91 26.13 7.80
C GLY A 380 -5.35 25.62 7.72
N SER A 381 -6.23 26.17 8.55
CA SER A 381 -7.67 25.83 8.56
C SER A 381 -8.49 26.51 7.45
N LEU A 382 -7.91 27.49 6.75
CA LEU A 382 -8.60 28.19 5.67
C LEU A 382 -8.45 27.45 4.34
N HIS A 383 -9.58 27.11 3.73
CA HIS A 383 -9.69 26.43 2.43
C HIS A 383 -10.42 27.36 1.45
N GLN A 384 -9.67 27.89 0.48
CA GLN A 384 -10.16 28.89 -0.45
C GLN A 384 -10.45 28.25 -1.80
N PHE A 385 -11.72 28.19 -2.17
CA PHE A 385 -12.19 27.78 -3.49
C PHE A 385 -12.29 29.01 -4.38
N ARG A 386 -11.68 28.98 -5.55
CA ARG A 386 -11.71 30.09 -6.52
C ARG A 386 -12.12 29.58 -7.89
N ASP A 387 -13.18 30.10 -8.47
CA ASP A 387 -13.68 29.64 -9.78
C ASP A 387 -13.85 28.10 -9.89
N LEU A 388 -14.18 27.43 -8.78
CA LEU A 388 -14.32 25.97 -8.72
C LEU A 388 -15.79 25.54 -8.76
N PRO A 389 -16.13 24.41 -9.40
CA PRO A 389 -17.45 23.81 -9.25
C PRO A 389 -17.61 23.26 -7.83
N LEU A 390 -18.86 23.24 -7.32
CA LEU A 390 -19.16 22.72 -5.98
C LEU A 390 -18.75 21.24 -5.82
N ASN A 391 -18.78 20.47 -6.91
CA ASN A 391 -18.27 19.10 -6.95
C ASN A 391 -16.80 18.96 -6.49
N SER A 392 -16.01 20.04 -6.54
CA SER A 392 -14.63 20.04 -6.01
C SER A 392 -14.62 19.80 -4.51
N LEU A 393 -15.56 20.39 -3.77
CA LEU A 393 -15.71 20.19 -2.33
C LEU A 393 -16.05 18.72 -2.02
N ILE A 394 -17.04 18.19 -2.74
CA ILE A 394 -17.51 16.81 -2.61
C ILE A 394 -16.37 15.82 -2.90
N THR A 395 -15.60 16.08 -3.95
CA THR A 395 -14.42 15.29 -4.29
C THR A 395 -13.40 15.28 -3.15
N GLN A 396 -13.09 16.43 -2.53
CA GLN A 396 -12.13 16.47 -1.41
C GLN A 396 -12.63 15.74 -0.17
N MET A 397 -13.94 15.84 0.13
CA MET A 397 -14.54 15.10 1.23
C MET A 397 -14.53 13.59 0.97
N ASN A 398 -14.85 13.15 -0.25
CA ASN A 398 -14.86 11.73 -0.63
C ASN A 398 -13.45 11.13 -0.76
N ARG A 399 -12.40 11.95 -0.96
CA ARG A 399 -11.01 11.51 -0.91
C ARG A 399 -10.56 11.03 0.47
N GLN A 400 -11.29 11.38 1.54
CA GLN A 400 -10.95 10.91 2.88
C GLN A 400 -11.57 9.54 3.12
N ALA A 401 -10.75 8.50 3.26
CA ALA A 401 -11.24 7.12 3.43
C ALA A 401 -12.19 6.94 4.62
N ASP A 402 -12.03 7.75 5.67
CA ASP A 402 -12.81 7.64 6.91
C ASP A 402 -14.09 8.49 6.89
N ASN A 403 -14.34 9.28 5.84
CA ASN A 403 -15.55 10.08 5.72
C ASN A 403 -16.73 9.24 5.19
N PRO A 404 -17.97 9.48 5.64
CA PRO A 404 -19.16 9.01 4.96
C PRO A 404 -19.18 9.47 3.50
N TYR A 405 -19.77 8.67 2.60
CA TYR A 405 -19.89 9.08 1.21
C TYR A 405 -20.76 10.34 1.08
N VAL A 406 -20.33 11.29 0.25
CA VAL A 406 -20.99 12.58 0.08
C VAL A 406 -21.68 12.63 -1.28
N PHE A 407 -22.99 12.89 -1.25
CA PHE A 407 -23.86 13.10 -2.39
C PHE A 407 -24.05 14.59 -2.67
N ASP A 408 -24.11 14.98 -3.95
CA ASP A 408 -24.60 16.30 -4.37
C ASP A 408 -26.11 16.25 -4.64
N GLU A 409 -26.87 17.13 -3.99
CA GLU A 409 -28.29 17.43 -4.26
C GLU A 409 -28.55 18.94 -4.24
N THR A 410 -27.54 19.73 -4.61
CA THR A 410 -27.66 21.19 -4.60
C THR A 410 -28.29 21.75 -5.88
N ASP A 411 -28.35 20.95 -6.94
CA ASP A 411 -28.63 21.33 -8.33
C ASP A 411 -27.72 22.47 -8.85
N TYR A 412 -26.62 22.77 -8.17
CA TYR A 412 -25.76 23.90 -8.47
C TYR A 412 -24.58 23.50 -9.35
N THR A 413 -24.63 23.87 -10.62
CA THR A 413 -23.64 23.48 -11.64
C THR A 413 -22.61 24.56 -11.97
N ASN A 414 -22.81 25.79 -11.47
CA ASN A 414 -21.92 26.91 -11.76
C ASN A 414 -20.62 26.84 -10.92
N LYS A 415 -19.65 27.65 -11.31
CA LYS A 415 -18.42 27.88 -10.54
C LYS A 415 -18.62 28.98 -9.49
N LEU A 416 -17.92 28.85 -8.38
CA LEU A 416 -18.08 29.70 -7.20
C LEU A 416 -16.75 30.01 -6.52
N ASP A 417 -16.77 31.09 -5.72
CA ASP A 417 -15.72 31.38 -4.74
C ASP A 417 -16.24 31.12 -3.33
N MET A 418 -15.49 30.38 -2.52
CA MET A 418 -15.82 30.12 -1.10
C MET A 418 -14.56 30.16 -0.25
N ASP A 419 -14.70 30.65 0.98
CA ASP A 419 -13.70 30.61 2.02
C ASP A 419 -14.25 29.78 3.18
N LEU A 420 -13.79 28.53 3.28
CA LEU A 420 -14.25 27.59 4.29
C LEU A 420 -13.18 27.46 5.37
N ASN A 421 -13.54 27.70 6.63
CA ASN A 421 -12.62 27.60 7.76
C ASN A 421 -12.98 26.39 8.65
N PHE A 422 -12.16 25.35 8.60
CA PHE A 422 -12.32 24.11 9.36
C PHE A 422 -10.97 23.42 9.58
N SER A 423 -10.88 22.52 10.55
CA SER A 423 -9.58 21.99 11.02
C SER A 423 -8.97 20.94 10.10
N SER A 424 -9.77 20.03 9.54
CA SER A 424 -9.35 18.99 8.60
C SER A 424 -10.49 18.56 7.69
N TRP A 425 -10.20 17.85 6.61
CA TRP A 425 -11.23 17.27 5.73
C TRP A 425 -12.09 16.17 6.37
N THR A 426 -11.72 15.72 7.58
CA THR A 426 -12.49 14.79 8.41
C THR A 426 -13.33 15.49 9.48
N ASP A 427 -13.18 16.82 9.64
CA ASP A 427 -13.95 17.65 10.55
C ASP A 427 -15.33 18.00 9.95
N ILE A 428 -16.21 17.00 9.88
CA ILE A 428 -17.54 17.15 9.26
C ILE A 428 -18.36 18.26 9.94
N ALA A 429 -18.26 18.39 11.26
CA ALA A 429 -18.95 19.43 12.01
C ALA A 429 -18.43 20.84 11.66
N GLY A 430 -17.11 21.01 11.56
CA GLY A 430 -16.48 22.25 11.12
C GLY A 430 -16.85 22.61 9.69
N ILE A 431 -16.81 21.64 8.77
CA ILE A 431 -17.21 21.83 7.36
C ILE A 431 -18.68 22.27 7.29
N LYS A 432 -19.58 21.56 7.97
CA LYS A 432 -21.02 21.89 8.03
C LYS A 432 -21.25 23.32 8.55
N LYS A 433 -20.50 23.75 9.58
CA LYS A 433 -20.56 25.12 10.10
C LYS A 433 -20.07 26.15 9.07
N ALA A 434 -18.98 25.86 8.37
CA ALA A 434 -18.38 26.74 7.37
C ALA A 434 -19.26 26.91 6.11
N LEU A 435 -20.13 25.95 5.81
CA LEU A 435 -21.04 25.98 4.66
C LEU A 435 -22.28 26.86 4.87
N LYS A 436 -22.73 27.04 6.11
CA LYS A 436 -23.96 27.79 6.43
C LYS A 436 -24.03 29.20 5.82
N PRO A 437 -22.98 30.04 5.85
CA PRO A 437 -23.01 31.38 5.25
C PRO A 437 -23.25 31.37 3.73
N TYR A 438 -23.06 30.23 3.08
CA TYR A 438 -23.25 30.03 1.64
C TYR A 438 -24.62 29.43 1.30
N GLY A 439 -25.51 29.26 2.28
CA GLY A 439 -26.82 28.64 2.09
C GLY A 439 -26.74 27.13 1.82
N LEU A 440 -25.59 26.52 2.13
CA LEU A 440 -25.31 25.10 1.95
C LEU A 440 -25.34 24.38 3.30
N ASP A 441 -25.73 23.11 3.28
CA ASP A 441 -25.77 22.26 4.47
C ASP A 441 -25.45 20.81 4.12
N LEU A 442 -24.96 20.08 5.12
CA LEU A 442 -24.68 18.64 5.03
C LEU A 442 -25.69 17.89 5.91
N LYS A 443 -26.59 17.16 5.26
CA LYS A 443 -27.59 16.31 5.93
C LYS A 443 -27.09 14.89 6.04
N GLU A 444 -27.27 14.29 7.20
CA GLU A 444 -27.01 12.86 7.41
C GLU A 444 -28.25 12.09 6.98
N GLU A 445 -28.07 11.13 6.07
CA GLU A 445 -29.16 10.31 5.57
C GLU A 445 -28.68 8.87 5.34
N GLU A 446 -29.61 7.93 5.25
CA GLU A 446 -29.30 6.55 4.89
C GLU A 446 -29.53 6.36 3.37
N ARG A 447 -28.51 5.86 2.65
CA ARG A 447 -28.56 5.64 1.20
C ARG A 447 -27.88 4.34 0.80
N LEU A 448 -28.23 3.85 -0.39
CA LEU A 448 -27.46 2.81 -1.06
C LEU A 448 -26.23 3.45 -1.70
N VAL A 449 -25.06 2.86 -1.45
CA VAL A 449 -23.78 3.26 -2.01
C VAL A 449 -23.15 2.02 -2.63
N ASP A 450 -22.64 2.16 -3.87
CA ASP A 450 -21.84 1.11 -4.47
C ASP A 450 -20.41 1.18 -3.90
N LYS A 451 -19.98 0.08 -3.30
CA LYS A 451 -18.69 -0.11 -2.63
C LYS A 451 -17.86 -1.11 -3.41
N PHE A 452 -16.58 -0.81 -3.55
CA PHE A 452 -15.61 -1.75 -4.10
C PHE A 452 -14.92 -2.48 -2.94
N VAL A 453 -15.30 -3.74 -2.75
CA VAL A 453 -14.92 -4.56 -1.60
C VAL A 453 -13.79 -5.50 -1.99
N PHE A 454 -12.71 -5.47 -1.21
CA PHE A 454 -11.60 -6.42 -1.31
C PHE A 454 -11.62 -7.34 -0.09
N THR A 455 -11.70 -8.64 -0.31
CA THR A 455 -11.74 -9.66 0.74
C THR A 455 -10.63 -10.68 0.52
N GLU A 456 -9.66 -10.86 1.42
CA GLU A 456 -8.75 -12.02 1.32
C GLU A 456 -9.57 -13.33 1.45
N ILE A 457 -9.24 -14.33 0.65
CA ILE A 457 -9.90 -15.64 0.62
C ILE A 457 -8.84 -16.74 0.70
N ASP A 458 -9.22 -17.92 1.20
CA ASP A 458 -8.32 -19.07 1.24
C ASP A 458 -7.87 -19.45 -0.18
N GLY A 459 -6.56 -19.56 -0.39
CA GLY A 459 -5.95 -19.83 -1.70
C GLY A 459 -4.94 -18.76 -2.10
N GLY A 460 -4.39 -18.86 -3.31
CA GLY A 460 -3.37 -17.93 -3.83
C GLY A 460 -1.96 -18.53 -3.88
N ALA A 461 -1.24 -18.30 -4.97
CA ALA A 461 0.17 -18.70 -5.14
C ALA A 461 1.12 -17.79 -4.33
N LEU A 462 0.68 -16.57 -4.01
CA LEU A 462 1.42 -15.55 -3.25
C LEU A 462 0.79 -15.30 -1.87
N ALA A 463 -0.02 -16.22 -1.41
CA ALA A 463 -0.76 -16.15 -0.17
C ALA A 463 0.04 -16.84 0.95
N ASP A 464 0.27 -16.13 2.05
CA ASP A 464 0.64 -16.79 3.30
C ASP A 464 -0.61 -17.51 3.83
N HIS A 465 -0.75 -18.79 3.46
CA HIS A 465 -1.90 -19.62 3.81
C HIS A 465 -2.17 -19.70 5.32
N ARG A 466 -1.15 -19.49 6.16
CA ARG A 466 -1.32 -19.43 7.61
C ARG A 466 -1.96 -18.11 8.05
N ALA A 467 -1.47 -16.99 7.52
CA ALA A 467 -2.03 -15.67 7.81
C ALA A 467 -3.48 -15.54 7.30
N ILE A 468 -3.79 -16.08 6.11
CA ILE A 468 -5.13 -16.01 5.51
C ILE A 468 -6.13 -16.90 6.23
N SER A 469 -5.75 -18.11 6.67
CA SER A 469 -6.61 -18.95 7.51
C SER A 469 -6.92 -18.26 8.85
N GLU A 470 -5.91 -17.62 9.47
CA GLU A 470 -6.10 -16.80 10.68
C GLU A 470 -6.97 -15.54 10.41
N ALA A 471 -6.88 -14.95 9.21
CA ALA A 471 -7.68 -13.79 8.77
C ALA A 471 -9.14 -14.15 8.50
N ASN A 472 -9.38 -15.28 7.84
CA ASN A 472 -10.71 -15.78 7.53
C ASN A 472 -11.41 -16.23 8.81
N ALA A 473 -10.69 -16.87 9.74
CA ALA A 473 -11.19 -17.10 11.10
C ALA A 473 -11.54 -15.78 11.81
N LYS A 474 -10.70 -14.74 11.70
CA LYS A 474 -10.99 -13.39 12.24
C LYS A 474 -12.17 -12.71 11.55
N ARG A 475 -12.39 -12.93 10.25
CA ARG A 475 -13.50 -12.32 9.48
C ARG A 475 -14.81 -13.05 9.59
N GLU A 476 -14.83 -14.36 9.65
CA GLU A 476 -16.04 -15.12 10.02
C GLU A 476 -16.46 -14.74 11.43
N ALA A 477 -15.50 -14.59 12.36
CA ALA A 477 -15.77 -14.03 13.68
C ALA A 477 -16.32 -12.58 13.64
N GLN A 478 -15.98 -11.78 12.62
CA GLN A 478 -16.49 -10.41 12.42
C GLN A 478 -17.82 -10.34 11.64
N LYS A 479 -18.11 -11.26 10.71
CA LYS A 479 -19.36 -11.30 9.93
C LYS A 479 -20.57 -11.68 10.78
N ASP A 480 -20.35 -12.44 11.86
CA ASP A 480 -21.38 -12.74 12.87
C ASP A 480 -21.55 -11.59 13.92
N MET A 481 -20.91 -10.42 13.73
CA MET A 481 -21.03 -9.22 14.60
C MET A 481 -21.99 -8.15 14.03
N LYS A 482 -23.11 -8.53 13.40
CA LYS A 482 -24.24 -7.59 13.19
C LYS A 482 -25.12 -7.51 14.44
N GLY A 483 -24.65 -6.73 15.40
CA GLY A 483 -25.38 -6.28 16.58
C GLY A 483 -24.47 -5.34 17.39
N PRO A 484 -24.98 -4.28 18.02
CA PRO A 484 -24.14 -3.36 18.78
C PRO A 484 -23.44 -4.13 19.92
N LEU A 485 -22.12 -4.01 19.98
CA LEU A 485 -21.30 -4.62 21.01
C LEU A 485 -21.11 -3.63 22.17
N PRO A 486 -21.24 -4.05 23.43
CA PRO A 486 -21.03 -3.15 24.56
C PRO A 486 -19.56 -2.71 24.56
N GLU A 487 -19.32 -1.40 24.50
CA GLU A 487 -18.00 -0.75 24.51
C GLU A 487 -17.07 -1.30 25.60
N GLU A 488 -17.64 -1.82 26.70
CA GLU A 488 -16.98 -2.43 27.84
C GLU A 488 -16.04 -3.61 27.50
N ASN A 489 -16.41 -4.49 26.56
CA ASN A 489 -15.58 -5.68 26.23
C ASN A 489 -14.29 -5.28 25.49
N ASN A 490 -14.41 -4.39 24.50
CA ASN A 490 -13.26 -3.91 23.74
C ASN A 490 -12.39 -2.99 24.61
N PHE A 491 -13.02 -2.11 25.40
CA PHE A 491 -12.34 -1.27 26.37
C PHE A 491 -11.56 -2.10 27.40
N PHE A 492 -12.14 -3.19 27.90
CA PHE A 492 -11.48 -4.12 28.81
C PHE A 492 -10.20 -4.69 28.19
N LEU A 493 -10.26 -5.29 26.99
CA LEU A 493 -9.09 -5.89 26.34
C LEU A 493 -8.01 -4.85 26.00
N LEU A 494 -8.39 -3.65 25.54
CA LEU A 494 -7.45 -2.56 25.23
C LEU A 494 -6.74 -2.02 26.47
N THR A 495 -7.43 -2.04 27.61
CA THR A 495 -6.87 -1.61 28.90
C THR A 495 -6.05 -2.72 29.54
N ASN A 496 -6.53 -3.97 29.47
CA ASN A 496 -5.92 -5.11 30.13
C ASN A 496 -4.55 -5.47 29.54
N LYS A 497 -4.35 -5.33 28.22
CA LYS A 497 -3.04 -5.54 27.58
C LYS A 497 -1.93 -4.60 28.09
N LYS A 498 -2.30 -3.47 28.72
CA LYS A 498 -1.34 -2.51 29.29
C LYS A 498 -0.98 -2.84 30.74
N ARG A 499 -1.63 -3.82 31.37
CA ARG A 499 -1.40 -4.17 32.77
C ARG A 499 -0.09 -4.97 32.93
N PRO A 500 0.68 -4.74 34.01
CA PRO A 500 1.92 -5.48 34.24
C PRO A 500 1.72 -7.00 34.28
N GLY A 501 2.56 -7.71 33.54
CA GLY A 501 2.55 -9.18 33.44
C GLY A 501 1.50 -9.76 32.50
N VAL A 502 0.73 -8.92 31.79
CA VAL A 502 -0.17 -9.37 30.73
C VAL A 502 0.58 -9.46 29.41
N VAL A 503 0.53 -10.63 28.77
CA VAL A 503 1.08 -10.89 27.44
C VAL A 503 -0.07 -11.05 26.46
N THR A 504 0.05 -10.45 25.28
CA THR A 504 -0.94 -10.60 24.18
C THR A 504 -0.33 -11.45 23.08
N LEU A 505 -1.03 -12.51 22.67
CA LEU A 505 -0.64 -13.38 21.56
C LEU A 505 -1.18 -12.83 20.22
N PRO A 506 -0.63 -13.27 19.07
CA PRO A 506 -1.09 -12.84 17.74
C PRO A 506 -2.57 -13.11 17.44
N SER A 507 -3.14 -14.13 18.09
CA SER A 507 -4.58 -14.45 18.04
C SER A 507 -5.47 -13.39 18.69
N GLY A 508 -4.90 -12.54 19.54
CA GLY A 508 -5.61 -11.61 20.40
C GLY A 508 -5.88 -12.15 21.81
N LEU A 509 -5.58 -13.42 22.08
CA LEU A 509 -5.61 -13.99 23.43
C LEU A 509 -4.64 -13.22 24.33
N GLN A 510 -5.11 -12.81 25.50
CA GLN A 510 -4.24 -12.24 26.51
C GLN A 510 -4.12 -13.21 27.67
N TYR A 511 -2.96 -13.29 28.29
CA TYR A 511 -2.78 -14.08 29.51
C TYR A 511 -1.84 -13.39 30.49
N LYS A 512 -1.95 -13.79 31.75
CA LYS A 512 -1.03 -13.43 32.84
C LYS A 512 -0.71 -14.69 33.63
N ILE A 513 0.58 -14.96 33.79
CA ILE A 513 1.07 -16.07 34.60
C ILE A 513 0.91 -15.70 36.08
N ILE A 514 0.12 -16.47 36.82
CA ILE A 514 -0.03 -16.32 38.27
C ILE A 514 0.98 -17.22 39.00
N HIS A 515 1.11 -18.45 38.54
CA HIS A 515 2.13 -19.39 39.00
C HIS A 515 2.67 -20.19 37.80
N GLN A 516 4.00 -20.31 37.72
CA GLN A 516 4.66 -21.05 36.64
C GLN A 516 4.99 -22.47 37.09
N GLY A 517 4.30 -23.44 36.50
CA GLY A 517 4.57 -24.86 36.68
C GLY A 517 5.86 -25.31 36.01
N LYS A 518 6.30 -26.53 36.34
CA LYS A 518 7.54 -27.14 35.83
C LYS A 518 7.31 -28.44 35.05
N GLY A 519 6.06 -28.86 34.90
CA GLY A 519 5.71 -30.10 34.19
C GLY A 519 5.71 -29.94 32.67
N LYS A 520 5.35 -31.01 31.96
CA LYS A 520 5.24 -30.99 30.48
C LYS A 520 4.08 -30.10 30.04
N LYS A 521 4.16 -29.58 28.82
CA LYS A 521 3.04 -28.87 28.18
C LYS A 521 2.15 -29.89 27.43
N PRO A 522 0.82 -29.79 27.53
CA PRO A 522 -0.11 -30.61 26.76
C PRO A 522 0.07 -30.40 25.25
N GLY A 523 -0.04 -31.48 24.48
CA GLY A 523 -0.26 -31.45 23.03
C GLY A 523 -1.74 -31.24 22.67
N LEU A 524 -2.01 -31.00 21.39
CA LEU A 524 -3.35 -30.71 20.88
C LEU A 524 -4.37 -31.83 21.15
N THR A 525 -3.93 -33.09 21.12
CA THR A 525 -4.80 -34.27 21.30
C THR A 525 -4.83 -34.78 22.74
N ASP A 526 -4.12 -34.11 23.66
CA ASP A 526 -4.03 -34.57 25.04
C ASP A 526 -5.33 -34.28 25.80
N LYS A 527 -5.60 -35.14 26.79
CA LYS A 527 -6.62 -34.91 27.81
C LYS A 527 -5.95 -34.33 29.05
N VAL A 528 -6.51 -33.29 29.63
CA VAL A 528 -5.94 -32.62 30.82
C VAL A 528 -6.96 -32.48 31.93
N SER A 529 -6.46 -32.47 33.17
CA SER A 529 -7.24 -32.14 34.36
C SER A 529 -6.91 -30.73 34.81
N VAL A 530 -7.94 -29.90 35.00
CA VAL A 530 -7.79 -28.49 35.38
C VAL A 530 -8.73 -28.11 36.52
N ASN A 531 -8.31 -27.17 37.36
CA ASN A 531 -9.25 -26.32 38.09
C ASN A 531 -9.46 -25.02 37.30
N TYR A 532 -10.69 -24.53 37.23
CA TYR A 532 -10.95 -23.24 36.61
C TYR A 532 -12.12 -22.49 37.22
N THR A 533 -12.11 -21.17 37.02
CA THR A 533 -13.27 -20.29 37.21
C THR A 533 -13.37 -19.35 36.03
N GLY A 534 -14.53 -19.31 35.38
CA GLY A 534 -14.86 -18.45 34.23
C GLY A 534 -15.82 -17.34 34.63
N ALA A 535 -15.46 -16.10 34.29
CA ALA A 535 -16.24 -14.90 34.56
C ALA A 535 -16.34 -13.97 33.33
N LEU A 536 -17.41 -13.18 33.30
CA LEU A 536 -17.58 -12.06 32.36
C LEU A 536 -16.75 -10.85 32.80
N VAL A 537 -16.53 -9.88 31.90
CA VAL A 537 -15.77 -8.64 32.21
C VAL A 537 -16.35 -7.83 33.37
N ASN A 538 -17.66 -7.94 33.62
CA ASN A 538 -18.36 -7.32 34.74
C ASN A 538 -18.19 -8.07 36.08
N GLY A 539 -17.38 -9.14 36.10
CA GLY A 539 -17.10 -9.94 37.29
C GLY A 539 -18.11 -11.06 37.57
N LYS A 540 -19.18 -11.20 36.78
CA LYS A 540 -20.15 -12.29 36.95
C LYS A 540 -19.52 -13.63 36.57
N ILE A 541 -19.38 -14.52 37.55
CA ILE A 541 -18.98 -15.92 37.32
C ILE A 541 -20.11 -16.64 36.57
N PHE A 542 -19.76 -17.36 35.51
CA PHE A 542 -20.71 -18.18 34.74
C PHE A 542 -20.42 -19.68 34.84
N ASP A 543 -19.20 -20.07 35.23
CA ASP A 543 -18.86 -21.47 35.45
C ASP A 543 -17.62 -21.61 36.34
N SER A 544 -17.57 -22.63 37.19
CA SER A 544 -16.40 -22.94 38.03
C SER A 544 -16.34 -24.43 38.33
N SER A 545 -15.16 -25.03 38.17
CA SER A 545 -14.93 -26.41 38.63
C SER A 545 -14.81 -26.50 40.15
N LEU A 546 -14.40 -25.41 40.80
CA LEU A 546 -14.22 -25.34 42.25
C LEU A 546 -15.57 -25.37 42.98
N GLU A 547 -16.61 -24.72 42.42
CA GLU A 547 -17.99 -24.82 42.94
C GLU A 547 -18.55 -26.24 42.83
N LYS A 548 -18.06 -27.04 41.88
CA LYS A 548 -18.46 -28.45 41.67
C LYS A 548 -17.63 -29.44 42.49
N GLY A 549 -16.61 -28.96 43.22
CA GLY A 549 -15.81 -29.75 44.17
C GLY A 549 -14.83 -30.74 43.55
N LEU A 550 -14.71 -30.81 42.22
CA LEU A 550 -13.83 -31.76 41.52
C LEU A 550 -13.15 -31.09 40.30
N PRO A 551 -11.90 -31.43 39.98
CA PRO A 551 -11.23 -30.97 38.76
C PRO A 551 -11.99 -31.37 37.49
N TYR A 552 -11.98 -30.49 36.50
CA TYR A 552 -12.62 -30.73 35.21
C TYR A 552 -11.66 -31.38 34.23
N ILE A 553 -12.14 -32.38 33.50
CA ILE A 553 -11.38 -33.08 32.47
C ILE A 553 -11.76 -32.51 31.10
N VAL A 554 -10.78 -32.00 30.38
CA VAL A 554 -10.98 -31.41 29.05
C VAL A 554 -10.02 -32.04 28.03
N ASN A 555 -10.51 -32.29 26.82
CA ASN A 555 -9.65 -32.60 25.68
C ASN A 555 -9.24 -31.28 25.04
N VAL A 556 -7.94 -31.08 24.80
CA VAL A 556 -7.38 -29.78 24.36
C VAL A 556 -7.96 -29.33 23.01
N ASP A 557 -8.34 -30.26 22.14
CA ASP A 557 -8.95 -30.03 20.82
C ASP A 557 -10.48 -29.80 20.83
N LYS A 558 -11.16 -30.02 21.97
CA LYS A 558 -12.64 -29.93 22.10
C LYS A 558 -13.10 -28.83 23.05
N THR A 559 -12.33 -27.77 23.17
CA THR A 559 -12.67 -26.58 23.97
C THR A 559 -12.67 -25.33 23.10
N ILE A 560 -13.03 -24.18 23.66
CA ILE A 560 -12.95 -22.90 22.94
C ILE A 560 -11.51 -22.60 22.53
N GLN A 561 -11.32 -21.94 21.39
CA GLN A 561 -10.00 -21.73 20.79
C GLN A 561 -8.99 -21.08 21.75
N GLY A 562 -9.45 -20.13 22.58
CA GLY A 562 -8.60 -19.48 23.57
C GLY A 562 -8.06 -20.44 24.65
N TRP A 563 -8.83 -21.47 25.02
CA TRP A 563 -8.36 -22.53 25.92
C TRP A 563 -7.38 -23.47 25.23
N THR A 564 -7.68 -23.87 23.99
CA THR A 564 -6.78 -24.73 23.19
C THR A 564 -5.40 -24.10 23.03
N GLU A 565 -5.35 -22.79 22.74
CA GLU A 565 -4.10 -22.04 22.63
C GLU A 565 -3.40 -21.90 23.99
N ALA A 566 -4.11 -21.50 25.04
CA ALA A 566 -3.53 -21.32 26.37
C ALA A 566 -2.93 -22.61 26.94
N LEU A 567 -3.67 -23.73 26.89
CA LEU A 567 -3.28 -24.99 27.49
C LEU A 567 -1.98 -25.53 26.89
N GLN A 568 -1.79 -25.41 25.57
CA GLN A 568 -0.55 -25.84 24.90
C GLN A 568 0.67 -25.00 25.28
N LEU A 569 0.46 -23.82 25.89
CA LEU A 569 1.53 -22.95 26.38
C LEU A 569 1.82 -23.13 27.86
N MET A 570 0.87 -23.68 28.63
CA MET A 570 0.94 -23.86 30.08
C MET A 570 1.68 -25.16 30.45
N PRO A 571 2.83 -25.09 31.15
CA PRO A 571 3.40 -26.26 31.80
C PRO A 571 2.45 -26.82 32.88
N VAL A 572 2.39 -28.14 33.03
CA VAL A 572 1.68 -28.77 34.16
C VAL A 572 2.17 -28.20 35.50
N GLY A 573 1.23 -27.92 36.39
CA GLY A 573 1.39 -27.19 37.65
C GLY A 573 1.24 -25.68 37.52
N SER A 574 0.99 -25.12 36.32
CA SER A 574 0.83 -23.67 36.15
C SER A 574 -0.57 -23.21 36.53
N LYS A 575 -0.65 -21.97 37.05
CA LYS A 575 -1.89 -21.23 37.24
C LYS A 575 -1.85 -19.93 36.45
N TRP A 576 -2.75 -19.76 35.49
CA TRP A 576 -2.79 -18.61 34.59
C TRP A 576 -4.15 -17.91 34.67
N MET A 577 -4.14 -16.59 34.49
CA MET A 577 -5.32 -15.83 34.08
C MET A 577 -5.29 -15.71 32.56
N ILE A 578 -6.36 -16.09 31.88
CA ILE A 578 -6.52 -15.85 30.44
C ILE A 578 -7.73 -14.95 30.19
N TYR A 579 -7.61 -14.07 29.22
CA TYR A 579 -8.63 -13.12 28.81
C TYR A 579 -8.89 -13.37 27.33
N VAL A 580 -10.02 -14.03 27.07
CA VAL A 580 -10.37 -14.63 25.80
C VAL A 580 -11.33 -13.68 25.07
N PRO A 581 -10.90 -13.01 23.99
CA PRO A 581 -11.81 -12.25 23.14
C PRO A 581 -12.95 -13.13 22.64
N ALA A 582 -14.11 -12.54 22.38
CA ALA A 582 -15.29 -13.25 21.90
C ALA A 582 -15.02 -14.18 20.70
N ALA A 583 -14.16 -13.74 19.77
CA ALA A 583 -13.75 -14.49 18.58
C ALA A 583 -13.04 -15.82 18.90
N LEU A 584 -12.38 -15.92 20.06
CA LEU A 584 -11.70 -17.12 20.54
C LEU A 584 -12.54 -17.89 21.59
N ALA A 585 -13.79 -17.45 21.80
CA ALA A 585 -14.75 -17.99 22.76
C ALA A 585 -16.01 -18.48 22.04
N TYR A 586 -17.18 -17.92 22.35
CA TYR A 586 -18.48 -18.33 21.79
C TYR A 586 -19.01 -17.41 20.67
N GLY A 587 -18.25 -16.37 20.29
CA GLY A 587 -18.61 -15.45 19.21
C GLY A 587 -20.02 -14.85 19.33
N GLY A 588 -20.66 -14.56 18.19
CA GLY A 588 -22.01 -14.01 18.11
C GLY A 588 -23.14 -15.00 18.41
N ARG A 589 -22.83 -16.29 18.57
CA ARG A 589 -23.81 -17.37 18.80
C ARG A 589 -23.49 -18.07 20.11
N SER A 590 -23.77 -17.40 21.23
CA SER A 590 -23.69 -18.05 22.53
C SER A 590 -24.87 -19.01 22.70
N ASN A 591 -24.58 -20.30 22.83
CA ASN A 591 -25.57 -21.34 23.14
C ASN A 591 -25.92 -21.41 24.64
N SER A 592 -25.32 -20.56 25.47
CA SER A 592 -25.56 -20.50 26.92
C SER A 592 -26.36 -19.25 27.28
N GLY A 593 -27.52 -19.42 27.92
CA GLY A 593 -28.32 -18.30 28.43
C GLY A 593 -27.60 -17.45 29.50
N GLN A 594 -26.44 -17.89 29.99
CA GLN A 594 -25.65 -17.17 31.01
C GLN A 594 -24.52 -16.33 30.42
N ILE A 595 -24.10 -16.60 29.18
CA ILE A 595 -23.03 -15.88 28.50
C ILE A 595 -23.65 -15.09 27.35
N PRO A 596 -23.70 -13.75 27.41
CA PRO A 596 -24.21 -12.95 26.31
C PRO A 596 -23.40 -13.19 25.02
N PRO A 597 -24.03 -13.10 23.83
CA PRO A 597 -23.32 -13.05 22.57
C PRO A 597 -22.18 -12.04 22.59
N ASN A 598 -21.07 -12.40 21.97
CA ASN A 598 -19.86 -11.59 21.86
C ASN A 598 -19.22 -11.15 23.19
N SER A 599 -19.36 -11.97 24.23
CA SER A 599 -18.69 -11.73 25.51
C SER A 599 -17.19 -12.00 25.46
N THR A 600 -16.39 -11.09 26.03
CA THR A 600 -15.02 -11.43 26.43
C THR A 600 -15.07 -12.24 27.72
N LEU A 601 -14.38 -13.37 27.74
CA LEU A 601 -14.36 -14.28 28.90
C LEU A 601 -13.03 -14.18 29.63
N ILE A 602 -13.09 -14.20 30.95
CA ILE A 602 -11.93 -14.22 31.84
C ILE A 602 -11.91 -15.58 32.52
N PHE A 603 -10.80 -16.30 32.39
CA PHE A 603 -10.63 -17.57 33.11
C PHE A 603 -9.41 -17.52 34.00
N GLU A 604 -9.56 -17.95 35.24
CA GLU A 604 -8.46 -18.45 36.05
C GLU A 604 -8.36 -19.95 35.81
N ILE A 605 -7.20 -20.45 35.37
CA ILE A 605 -6.99 -21.88 35.05
C ILE A 605 -5.75 -22.37 35.78
N GLU A 606 -5.88 -23.46 36.51
CA GLU A 606 -4.80 -24.24 37.09
C GLU A 606 -4.71 -25.60 36.39
N LEU A 607 -3.59 -25.85 35.71
CA LEU A 607 -3.35 -27.10 35.00
C LEU A 607 -2.73 -28.14 35.93
N LEU A 608 -3.50 -29.13 36.35
CA LEU A 608 -3.08 -30.10 37.37
C LEU A 608 -2.24 -31.23 36.79
N GLN A 609 -2.68 -31.82 35.68
CA GLN A 609 -1.98 -32.94 35.03
C GLN A 609 -2.45 -33.19 33.60
N ILE A 610 -1.61 -33.88 32.81
CA ILE A 610 -1.98 -34.52 31.54
C ILE A 610 -2.41 -35.96 31.86
N ILE A 611 -3.64 -36.32 31.45
CA ILE A 611 -4.23 -37.65 31.62
C ILE A 611 -3.81 -38.50 30.41
N LYS A 612 -3.26 -39.68 30.67
CA LYS A 612 -2.87 -40.65 29.64
C LYS A 612 -4.03 -41.53 29.19
#